data_AF-A0A1T4K2K1-F1
#
_entry.id   AF-A0A1T4K2K1-F1
#
_cell.length_a   1.000
_cell.length_b   1.000
_cell.length_c   1.000
_cell.angle_alpha   90.00
_cell.angle_beta   90.00
_cell.angle_gamma   90.00
#
_symmetry.space_group_name_H-M   'P 1'
#
loop_
_entity.id
_entity.type
_entity.pdbx_description
1 polymer ?
#
loop_
_entity_poly.entity_id
_entity_poly.type
_entity_poly.pdbx_seq_one_letter_code
_entity_poly.pdbx_strand_id
1 'polypeptide(L)'
;MKEDYEEKIMKEVVSIMEKYHKEQMRDNAKRLINDFINEELPNKDINELIKFSFWNIKNQEKYGNGKPYPDGDCTKIVYAIDFLLYCDIGITENFRIPSYPWKSEQYCNFKGETINTFNTLFAKKLGKQNKIRSLFSLEEWKKIKDDSQIDNPFAEDFFHVYQRLGNFMLLPSKTIGFRKSINSYKGTNEIILDYSDIFFNQLKQCLDGKTSEKLKTLNNLIKANNFYFTKDKTIADFFEDFYLQDYNTYELEEEHYYHWYPNLFNNCDIQQSYVNFSLEYITNAKKLIEARSVLLVNHLQKLL
;
A
#
# COMPACT_ATOMS: atom_id res chain seq x y z
N MET A 1 -15.14 -43.51 16.88
CA MET A 1 -16.04 -42.90 17.90
C MET A 1 -15.30 -42.07 18.94
N LYS A 2 -14.26 -42.56 19.62
CA LYS A 2 -13.52 -41.75 20.61
C LYS A 2 -12.62 -40.68 19.98
N GLU A 3 -11.94 -41.03 18.88
CA GLU A 3 -11.08 -40.12 18.10
C GLU A 3 -11.86 -38.96 17.45
N ASP A 4 -13.05 -39.21 16.88
CA ASP A 4 -13.93 -38.15 16.34
C ASP A 4 -14.40 -37.15 17.41
N TYR A 5 -14.56 -37.61 18.65
CA TYR A 5 -15.02 -36.76 19.75
C TYR A 5 -13.89 -35.85 20.26
N GLU A 6 -12.68 -36.39 20.38
CA GLU A 6 -11.48 -35.63 20.75
C GLU A 6 -11.11 -34.60 19.67
N GLU A 7 -11.20 -34.96 18.39
CA GLU A 7 -10.96 -34.02 17.28
C GLU A 7 -11.99 -32.87 17.27
N LYS A 8 -13.26 -33.18 17.53
CA LYS A 8 -14.32 -32.17 17.62
C LYS A 8 -14.09 -31.20 18.77
N ILE A 9 -13.76 -31.70 19.97
CA ILE A 9 -13.44 -30.87 21.12
C ILE A 9 -12.23 -29.98 20.85
N MET A 10 -11.16 -30.53 20.24
CA MET A 10 -9.98 -29.75 19.93
C MET A 10 -10.26 -28.63 18.92
N LYS A 11 -11.07 -28.88 17.88
CA LYS A 11 -11.50 -27.83 16.93
C LYS A 11 -12.30 -26.73 17.63
N GLU A 12 -13.18 -27.10 18.55
CA GLU A 12 -14.00 -26.14 19.31
C GLU A 12 -13.14 -25.30 20.26
N VAL A 13 -12.20 -25.91 20.99
CA VAL A 13 -11.26 -25.20 21.87
C VAL A 13 -10.38 -24.24 21.07
N VAL A 14 -9.83 -24.67 19.92
CA VAL A 14 -9.03 -23.80 19.04
C VAL A 14 -9.86 -22.60 18.57
N SER A 15 -11.09 -22.83 18.12
CA SER A 15 -11.99 -21.75 17.67
C SER A 15 -12.29 -20.73 18.78
N ILE A 16 -12.53 -21.20 20.01
CA ILE A 16 -12.75 -20.31 21.18
C ILE A 16 -11.48 -19.48 21.47
N MET A 17 -10.31 -20.11 21.45
CA MET A 17 -9.04 -19.43 21.69
C MET A 17 -8.74 -18.37 20.62
N GLU A 18 -8.99 -18.68 19.35
CA GLU A 18 -8.83 -17.74 18.23
C GLU A 18 -9.77 -16.54 18.37
N LYS A 19 -11.03 -16.78 18.72
CA LYS A 19 -12.01 -15.72 18.97
C LYS A 19 -11.56 -14.80 20.11
N TYR A 20 -11.17 -15.37 21.25
CA TYR A 20 -10.70 -14.59 22.39
C TYR A 20 -9.45 -13.77 22.06
N HIS A 21 -8.50 -14.36 21.32
CA HIS A 21 -7.31 -13.65 20.87
C HIS A 21 -7.65 -12.48 19.94
N LYS A 22 -8.58 -12.68 19.00
CA LYS A 22 -9.05 -11.62 18.08
C LYS A 22 -9.73 -10.47 18.82
N GLU A 23 -10.56 -10.77 19.83
CA GLU A 23 -11.20 -9.76 20.69
C GLU A 23 -10.16 -8.96 21.47
N GLN A 24 -9.18 -9.63 22.09
CA GLN A 24 -8.09 -8.95 22.80
C GLN A 24 -7.26 -8.06 21.87
N MET A 25 -6.97 -8.52 20.66
CA MET A 25 -6.27 -7.73 19.64
C MET A 25 -7.08 -6.51 19.21
N ARG A 26 -8.40 -6.65 19.09
CA ARG A 26 -9.31 -5.54 18.77
C ARG A 26 -9.24 -4.47 19.85
N ASP A 27 -9.32 -4.86 21.12
CA ASP A 27 -9.23 -3.92 22.25
C ASP A 27 -7.86 -3.23 22.32
N ASN A 28 -6.79 -3.96 22.02
CA ASN A 28 -5.45 -3.40 21.93
C ASN A 28 -5.33 -2.37 20.79
N ALA A 29 -5.87 -2.70 19.62
CA ALA A 29 -5.86 -1.79 18.46
C ALA A 29 -6.68 -0.53 18.75
N LYS A 30 -7.89 -0.67 19.29
CA LYS A 30 -8.74 0.46 19.71
C LYS A 30 -8.02 1.37 20.69
N ARG A 31 -7.39 0.80 21.73
CA ARG A 31 -6.61 1.59 22.71
C ARG A 31 -5.46 2.33 22.05
N LEU A 32 -4.65 1.66 21.23
CA LEU A 32 -3.53 2.30 20.55
C LEU A 32 -3.98 3.47 19.66
N ILE A 33 -5.10 3.30 18.95
CA ILE A 33 -5.65 4.33 18.07
C ILE A 33 -6.23 5.49 18.88
N ASN A 34 -6.97 5.23 19.96
CA ASN A 34 -7.48 6.27 20.84
C ASN A 34 -6.35 7.06 21.52
N ASP A 35 -5.29 6.39 21.96
CA ASP A 35 -4.10 7.05 22.51
C ASP A 35 -3.45 7.93 21.44
N PHE A 36 -3.28 7.41 20.22
CA PHE A 36 -2.72 8.17 19.10
C PHE A 36 -3.55 9.42 18.77
N ILE A 37 -4.87 9.30 18.70
CA ILE A 37 -5.78 10.44 18.48
C ILE A 37 -5.58 11.49 19.57
N ASN A 38 -5.47 11.08 20.83
CA ASN A 38 -5.37 12.01 21.95
C ASN A 38 -4.00 12.67 22.11
N GLU A 39 -2.93 12.00 21.66
CA GLU A 39 -1.54 12.42 21.87
C GLU A 39 -0.89 13.08 20.65
N GLU A 40 -1.19 12.60 19.43
CA GLU A 40 -0.47 12.99 18.20
C GLU A 40 -1.32 13.80 17.21
N LEU A 41 -2.66 13.68 17.26
CA LEU A 41 -3.53 14.41 16.35
C LEU A 41 -3.90 15.80 16.89
N PRO A 42 -3.90 16.83 16.02
CA PRO A 42 -4.45 18.14 16.37
C PRO A 42 -5.88 18.02 16.89
N ASN A 43 -6.24 18.85 17.88
CA ASN A 43 -7.59 18.92 18.45
C ASN A 43 -8.15 17.61 19.03
N LYS A 44 -7.34 16.53 19.09
CA LYS A 44 -7.79 15.19 19.45
C LYS A 44 -8.94 14.69 18.58
N ASP A 45 -8.96 15.11 17.31
CA ASP A 45 -9.99 14.74 16.34
C ASP A 45 -9.45 13.68 15.37
N ILE A 46 -10.15 12.55 15.28
CA ILE A 46 -9.84 11.48 14.34
C ILE A 46 -9.92 11.94 12.88
N ASN A 47 -10.72 12.96 12.55
CA ASN A 47 -10.78 13.50 11.19
C ASN A 47 -9.43 14.05 10.72
N GLU A 48 -8.54 14.43 11.63
CA GLU A 48 -7.19 14.88 11.28
C GLU A 48 -6.34 13.75 10.65
N LEU A 49 -6.69 12.47 10.87
CA LEU A 49 -6.05 11.33 10.18
C LEU A 49 -6.13 11.45 8.65
N ILE A 50 -7.16 12.12 8.12
CA ILE A 50 -7.35 12.26 6.68
C ILE A 50 -6.14 12.96 6.04
N LYS A 51 -5.55 13.92 6.75
CA LYS A 51 -4.44 14.76 6.27
C LYS A 51 -3.11 14.43 6.95
N PHE A 52 -3.12 13.57 7.97
CA PHE A 52 -1.94 13.20 8.72
C PHE A 52 -0.93 12.41 7.89
N SER A 53 0.32 12.89 7.84
CA SER A 53 1.43 12.18 7.21
C SER A 53 2.11 11.26 8.23
N PHE A 54 2.05 9.94 8.03
CA PHE A 54 2.65 8.95 8.95
C PHE A 54 4.18 9.00 8.99
N TRP A 55 4.80 9.73 8.07
CA TRP A 55 6.22 10.02 8.12
C TRP A 55 6.63 10.85 9.34
N ASN A 56 5.72 11.67 9.88
CA ASN A 56 5.96 12.50 11.04
C ASN A 56 6.30 11.68 12.30
N ILE A 57 5.80 10.45 12.37
CA ILE A 57 5.93 9.57 13.55
C ILE A 57 6.76 8.31 13.29
N LYS A 58 7.30 8.14 12.08
CA LYS A 58 7.92 6.88 11.63
C LYS A 58 8.99 6.34 12.59
N ASN A 59 9.80 7.22 13.16
CA ASN A 59 10.91 6.86 14.06
C ASN A 59 10.46 6.71 15.53
N GLN A 60 9.21 7.04 15.87
CA GLN A 60 8.71 6.90 17.23
C GLN A 60 8.59 5.42 17.61
N GLU A 61 8.85 5.10 18.87
CA GLU A 61 8.74 3.73 19.38
C GLU A 61 7.29 3.31 19.59
N LYS A 62 6.44 4.21 20.13
CA LYS A 62 5.04 3.90 20.48
C LYS A 62 4.18 3.67 19.24
N TYR A 63 4.16 4.64 18.31
CA TYR A 63 3.26 4.64 17.15
C TYR A 63 3.96 4.32 15.82
N GLY A 64 5.25 4.67 15.71
CA GLY A 64 6.08 4.37 14.55
C GLY A 64 6.55 2.91 14.52
N ASN A 65 7.71 2.66 13.93
CA ASN A 65 8.31 1.32 13.92
C ASN A 65 9.66 1.24 14.69
N GLY A 66 10.09 2.35 15.32
CA GLY A 66 11.33 2.45 16.08
C GLY A 66 12.63 2.28 15.27
N LYS A 67 12.57 2.33 13.93
CA LYS A 67 13.76 2.18 13.05
C LYS A 67 14.01 3.47 12.26
N PRO A 68 15.28 3.79 11.96
CA PRO A 68 15.60 4.83 11.00
C PRO A 68 15.18 4.39 9.58
N TYR A 69 14.44 5.26 8.89
CA TYR A 69 13.94 5.10 7.50
C TYR A 69 12.83 4.05 7.25
N PRO A 70 11.69 4.08 7.96
CA PRO A 70 10.51 3.28 7.63
C PRO A 70 9.70 3.89 6.49
N ASP A 71 9.04 3.02 5.73
CA ASP A 71 7.86 3.39 4.97
C ASP A 71 6.67 3.58 5.94
N GLY A 72 5.78 4.54 5.64
CA GLY A 72 4.70 4.95 6.55
C GLY A 72 3.64 3.87 6.77
N ASP A 73 3.44 3.01 5.76
CA ASP A 73 2.59 1.82 5.77
C ASP A 73 3.05 0.73 6.76
N CYS A 74 4.29 0.83 7.27
CA CYS A 74 4.88 -0.14 8.18
C CYS A 74 4.87 0.30 9.65
N THR A 75 4.15 1.36 10.01
CA THR A 75 4.06 1.89 11.38
C THR A 75 3.07 1.10 12.24
N LYS A 76 3.32 0.99 13.56
CA LYS A 76 2.42 0.24 14.47
C LYS A 76 0.99 0.76 14.43
N ILE A 77 0.82 2.08 14.34
CA ILE A 77 -0.50 2.69 14.25
C ILE A 77 -1.23 2.31 12.96
N VAL A 78 -0.55 2.26 11.81
CA VAL A 78 -1.17 1.81 10.54
C VAL A 78 -1.58 0.35 10.65
N TYR A 79 -0.73 -0.53 11.19
CA TYR A 79 -1.12 -1.92 11.45
C TYR A 79 -2.33 -2.06 12.37
N ALA A 80 -2.47 -1.21 13.39
CA ALA A 80 -3.64 -1.22 14.26
C ALA A 80 -4.92 -0.77 13.53
N ILE A 81 -4.82 0.28 12.70
CA ILE A 81 -5.92 0.78 11.88
C ILE A 81 -6.36 -0.31 10.89
N ASP A 82 -5.41 -0.89 10.13
CA ASP A 82 -5.65 -1.97 9.19
C ASP A 82 -6.29 -3.17 9.88
N PHE A 83 -5.79 -3.56 11.07
CA PHE A 83 -6.41 -4.65 11.82
C PHE A 83 -7.89 -4.38 12.11
N LEU A 84 -8.24 -3.20 12.62
CA LEU A 84 -9.64 -2.89 12.91
C LEU A 84 -10.50 -2.90 11.64
N LEU A 85 -10.03 -2.25 10.58
CA LEU A 85 -10.78 -2.12 9.32
C LEU A 85 -11.05 -3.48 8.65
N TYR A 86 -10.11 -4.41 8.74
CA TYR A 86 -10.12 -5.62 7.93
C TYR A 86 -10.38 -6.91 8.71
N CYS A 87 -10.40 -6.85 10.05
CA CYS A 87 -10.49 -8.09 10.84
C CYS A 87 -11.80 -8.87 10.65
N ASP A 88 -12.90 -8.20 10.33
CA ASP A 88 -14.21 -8.86 10.16
C ASP A 88 -14.43 -9.46 8.77
N ILE A 89 -13.59 -9.13 7.80
CA ILE A 89 -13.66 -9.66 6.44
C ILE A 89 -12.58 -10.73 6.16
N GLY A 90 -11.96 -11.28 7.21
CA GLY A 90 -10.99 -12.37 7.10
C GLY A 90 -9.59 -11.97 6.61
N ILE A 91 -9.37 -10.69 6.29
CA ILE A 91 -8.10 -10.14 5.78
C ILE A 91 -7.03 -9.98 6.87
N THR A 92 -7.33 -10.41 8.10
CA THR A 92 -6.38 -10.40 9.23
C THR A 92 -6.11 -11.79 9.82
N GLU A 93 -6.36 -12.86 9.08
CA GLU A 93 -5.98 -14.20 9.54
C GLU A 93 -4.47 -14.28 9.78
N ASN A 94 -4.08 -14.62 11.01
CA ASN A 94 -2.71 -14.57 11.51
C ASN A 94 -2.04 -13.18 11.50
N PHE A 95 -2.83 -12.11 11.37
CA PHE A 95 -2.34 -10.76 11.53
C PHE A 95 -1.83 -10.54 12.94
N ARG A 96 -0.65 -9.94 13.07
CA ARG A 96 -0.09 -9.54 14.35
C ARG A 96 0.35 -8.10 14.20
N ILE A 97 -0.16 -7.23 15.08
CA ILE A 97 0.40 -5.88 15.22
C ILE A 97 1.85 -6.10 15.71
N PRO A 98 2.87 -5.68 14.95
CA PRO A 98 4.23 -6.01 15.29
C PRO A 98 4.63 -5.42 16.66
N SER A 99 5.04 -6.28 17.60
CA SER A 99 5.72 -5.82 18.80
C SER A 99 7.19 -5.49 18.47
N TYR A 100 7.72 -4.46 19.11
CA TYR A 100 9.15 -4.16 19.01
C TYR A 100 9.95 -5.15 19.88
N PRO A 101 11.10 -5.68 19.43
CA PRO A 101 11.72 -5.49 18.11
C PRO A 101 11.06 -6.35 17.02
N TRP A 102 10.90 -5.76 15.83
CA TRP A 102 10.40 -6.43 14.62
C TRP A 102 11.23 -7.69 14.30
N LYS A 103 10.66 -8.87 14.54
CA LYS A 103 11.14 -10.12 13.94
C LYS A 103 10.41 -10.31 12.62
N SER A 104 11.10 -10.04 11.52
CA SER A 104 10.59 -9.92 10.15
C SER A 104 9.93 -11.15 9.52
N GLU A 105 9.67 -12.21 10.30
CA GLU A 105 9.35 -13.54 9.75
C GLU A 105 8.13 -14.21 10.39
N GLN A 106 7.43 -13.55 11.32
CA GLN A 106 6.33 -14.21 12.04
C GLN A 106 4.95 -13.86 11.47
N TYR A 107 4.55 -14.69 10.50
CA TYR A 107 3.20 -15.23 10.28
C TYR A 107 2.07 -14.29 9.82
N CYS A 108 2.29 -13.14 9.21
CA CYS A 108 1.17 -12.44 8.57
C CYS A 108 1.01 -12.85 7.11
N ASN A 109 -0.15 -13.39 6.76
CA ASN A 109 -0.57 -13.66 5.38
C ASN A 109 -0.71 -12.37 4.54
N PHE A 110 -0.70 -11.20 5.19
CA PHE A 110 -0.78 -9.90 4.57
C PHE A 110 0.40 -9.00 4.98
N LYS A 111 0.71 -8.00 4.15
CA LYS A 111 1.70 -6.98 4.45
C LYS A 111 1.22 -5.62 3.95
N GLY A 112 1.51 -4.57 4.73
CA GLY A 112 1.31 -3.19 4.31
C GLY A 112 2.07 -2.88 3.01
N GLU A 113 1.43 -2.06 2.18
CA GLU A 113 1.93 -1.61 0.90
C GLU A 113 1.46 -0.16 0.64
N THR A 114 2.31 0.59 -0.05
CA THR A 114 2.03 1.96 -0.49
C THR A 114 1.59 1.92 -1.96
N ILE A 115 0.38 2.41 -2.24
CA ILE A 115 -0.24 2.32 -3.58
C ILE A 115 0.51 3.20 -4.58
N ASN A 116 0.49 4.51 -4.38
CA ASN A 116 1.18 5.48 -5.26
C ASN A 116 2.44 5.97 -4.56
N THR A 117 3.58 6.05 -5.22
CA THR A 117 4.80 6.49 -4.55
C THR A 117 5.39 7.72 -5.22
N PHE A 118 6.01 8.59 -4.42
CA PHE A 118 6.83 9.67 -4.96
C PHE A 118 7.99 9.14 -5.82
N ASN A 119 8.51 7.96 -5.46
CA ASN A 119 9.63 7.32 -6.15
C ASN A 119 9.26 6.75 -7.52
N THR A 120 7.96 6.52 -7.75
CA THR A 120 7.41 6.16 -9.05
C THR A 120 7.70 7.27 -10.04
N LEU A 121 7.55 8.54 -9.66
CA LEU A 121 7.85 9.66 -10.55
C LEU A 121 9.32 10.07 -10.45
N PHE A 122 9.79 10.38 -9.25
CA PHE A 122 11.08 11.00 -9.04
C PHE A 122 12.01 10.02 -8.34
N ALA A 123 13.12 9.68 -9.01
CA ALA A 123 14.07 8.72 -8.48
C ALA A 123 14.44 9.01 -7.01
N LYS A 124 14.62 7.95 -6.20
CA LYS A 124 15.41 8.11 -4.97
C LYS A 124 16.80 8.63 -5.39
N LYS A 125 17.31 9.63 -4.69
CA LYS A 125 18.71 10.05 -4.80
C LYS A 125 19.59 8.89 -4.31
N LEU A 126 19.83 7.92 -5.18
CA LEU A 126 20.69 6.79 -4.89
C LEU A 126 22.10 7.35 -4.76
N GLY A 127 22.74 7.10 -3.62
CA GLY A 127 24.15 7.39 -3.44
C GLY A 127 24.97 6.78 -4.60
N LYS A 128 26.14 7.38 -4.86
CA LYS A 128 27.02 7.16 -6.03
C LYS A 128 27.36 5.71 -6.44
N GLN A 129 26.90 4.67 -5.75
CA GLN A 129 27.37 3.30 -5.89
C GLN A 129 26.44 2.35 -6.68
N ASN A 130 25.17 2.67 -6.91
CA ASN A 130 24.28 1.79 -7.66
C ASN A 130 23.93 2.39 -9.03
N LYS A 131 24.47 1.78 -10.09
CA LYS A 131 24.23 2.09 -11.51
C LYS A 131 22.79 1.75 -11.95
N ILE A 132 21.78 2.30 -11.29
CA ILE A 132 20.45 2.36 -11.89
C ILE A 132 20.46 3.58 -12.81
N ARG A 133 20.47 3.28 -14.10
CA ARG A 133 20.55 4.21 -15.23
C ARG A 133 19.47 5.29 -15.10
N SER A 134 19.92 6.54 -14.97
CA SER A 134 19.22 7.78 -15.36
C SER A 134 17.71 7.79 -15.10
N LEU A 135 17.31 7.87 -13.83
CA LEU A 135 15.94 8.19 -13.44
C LEU A 135 15.86 9.70 -13.19
N PHE A 136 14.89 10.36 -13.83
CA PHE A 136 14.70 11.80 -13.79
C PHE A 136 14.44 12.29 -12.36
N SER A 137 15.26 13.23 -11.87
CA SER A 137 15.17 13.71 -10.49
C SER A 137 14.12 14.82 -10.34
N LEU A 138 13.67 15.08 -9.10
CA LEU A 138 12.81 16.23 -8.83
C LEU A 138 13.48 17.55 -9.25
N GLU A 139 14.80 17.67 -9.06
CA GLU A 139 15.56 18.86 -9.47
C GLU A 139 15.62 19.03 -10.99
N GLU A 140 15.67 17.93 -11.75
CA GLU A 140 15.62 17.96 -13.22
C GLU A 140 14.22 18.33 -13.70
N TRP A 141 13.19 17.77 -13.06
CA TRP A 141 11.79 18.12 -13.31
C TRP A 141 11.51 19.61 -13.09
N LYS A 142 12.03 20.17 -11.99
CA LYS A 142 11.90 21.61 -11.68
C LYS A 142 12.59 22.53 -12.69
N LYS A 143 13.62 22.06 -13.40
CA LYS A 143 14.32 22.89 -14.42
C LYS A 143 13.54 22.99 -15.73
N ILE A 144 12.68 22.01 -16.00
CA ILE A 144 11.97 21.91 -17.29
C ILE A 144 10.53 22.38 -17.16
N LYS A 145 9.91 22.24 -15.98
CA LYS A 145 8.57 22.80 -15.75
C LYS A 145 8.58 24.31 -16.03
N ASP A 146 7.52 24.80 -16.66
CA ASP A 146 7.27 26.24 -16.72
C ASP A 146 6.79 26.71 -15.33
N ASP A 147 7.33 27.83 -14.83
CA ASP A 147 6.91 28.43 -13.56
C ASP A 147 5.44 28.87 -13.58
N SER A 148 4.85 29.05 -14.76
CA SER A 148 3.41 29.33 -14.91
C SER A 148 2.51 28.11 -14.66
N GLN A 149 3.04 26.88 -14.71
CA GLN A 149 2.24 25.66 -14.69
C GLN A 149 1.87 25.19 -13.30
N ILE A 150 2.67 25.49 -12.26
CA ILE A 150 2.41 25.07 -10.88
C ILE A 150 3.36 25.74 -9.87
N ASP A 151 2.83 26.05 -8.68
CA ASP A 151 3.60 26.54 -7.54
C ASP A 151 4.65 25.48 -7.11
N ASN A 152 5.89 25.93 -6.85
CA ASN A 152 7.01 25.09 -6.41
C ASN A 152 6.71 24.03 -5.32
N PRO A 153 5.83 24.24 -4.32
CA PRO A 153 5.50 23.21 -3.33
C PRO A 153 4.64 22.04 -3.85
N PHE A 154 4.10 22.06 -5.07
CA PHE A 154 3.12 21.04 -5.49
C PHE A 154 3.67 19.60 -5.46
N ALA A 155 4.87 19.39 -6.00
CA ALA A 155 5.53 18.08 -6.00
C ALA A 155 6.07 17.70 -4.60
N GLU A 156 6.52 18.69 -3.82
CA GLU A 156 6.98 18.47 -2.45
C GLU A 156 5.83 18.13 -1.50
N ASP A 157 4.65 18.74 -1.68
CA ASP A 157 3.43 18.40 -0.95
C ASP A 157 3.01 16.96 -1.23
N PHE A 158 3.16 16.49 -2.48
CA PHE A 158 2.90 15.09 -2.80
C PHE A 158 3.74 14.13 -1.96
N PHE A 159 4.99 14.49 -1.62
CA PHE A 159 5.83 13.68 -0.75
C PHE A 159 5.17 13.39 0.61
N HIS A 160 4.44 14.37 1.15
CA HIS A 160 3.69 14.20 2.40
C HIS A 160 2.35 13.50 2.19
N VAL A 161 1.68 13.75 1.05
CA VAL A 161 0.37 13.17 0.74
C VAL A 161 0.44 11.66 0.50
N TYR A 162 1.45 11.15 -0.21
CA TYR A 162 1.56 9.69 -0.44
C TYR A 162 1.83 8.90 0.86
N GLN A 163 2.15 9.60 1.94
CA GLN A 163 2.39 9.00 3.26
C GLN A 163 1.15 9.06 4.17
N ARG A 164 -0.05 9.33 3.61
CA ARG A 164 -1.33 9.37 4.32
C ARG A 164 -2.05 8.03 4.25
N LEU A 165 -2.97 7.81 5.18
CA LEU A 165 -3.71 6.55 5.37
C LEU A 165 -4.36 6.03 4.06
N GLY A 166 -5.00 6.92 3.29
CA GLY A 166 -5.65 6.59 2.04
C GLY A 166 -4.73 6.04 0.95
N ASN A 167 -3.41 6.10 1.12
CA ASN A 167 -2.45 5.51 0.20
C ASN A 167 -1.90 4.14 0.66
N PHE A 168 -2.33 3.63 1.81
CA PHE A 168 -1.84 2.37 2.37
C PHE A 168 -2.88 1.26 2.22
N MET A 169 -2.43 0.06 1.85
CA MET A 169 -3.29 -1.12 1.76
C MET A 169 -2.55 -2.36 2.22
N LEU A 170 -3.30 -3.42 2.51
CA LEU A 170 -2.73 -4.73 2.74
C LEU A 170 -2.70 -5.54 1.45
N LEU A 171 -1.63 -6.31 1.26
CA LEU A 171 -1.51 -7.27 0.17
C LEU A 171 -1.16 -8.67 0.68
N PRO A 172 -1.71 -9.73 0.08
CA PRO A 172 -1.28 -11.09 0.34
C PRO A 172 0.24 -11.27 0.14
N SER A 173 0.90 -11.89 1.12
CA SER A 173 2.35 -11.84 1.28
C SER A 173 3.06 -13.15 0.93
N LYS A 174 2.35 -14.23 0.61
CA LYS A 174 3.00 -15.51 0.26
C LYS A 174 3.87 -15.34 -0.96
N THR A 175 5.06 -15.94 -0.90
CA THR A 175 6.09 -15.80 -1.92
C THR A 175 6.15 -17.02 -2.85
N ILE A 176 6.67 -16.81 -4.06
CA ILE A 176 7.14 -17.87 -4.95
C ILE A 176 8.67 -17.80 -5.09
N GLY A 177 9.36 -18.89 -4.79
CA GLY A 177 10.82 -18.92 -4.79
C GLY A 177 11.46 -17.90 -3.83
N PHE A 178 12.64 -17.37 -4.20
CA PHE A 178 13.37 -16.44 -3.33
C PHE A 178 12.75 -15.03 -3.35
N ARG A 179 11.95 -14.72 -2.33
CA ARG A 179 11.43 -13.37 -2.00
C ARG A 179 10.58 -12.68 -3.08
N LYS A 180 9.99 -13.43 -4.02
CA LYS A 180 9.02 -12.88 -4.98
C LYS A 180 7.63 -12.93 -4.33
N SER A 181 7.12 -11.80 -3.87
CA SER A 181 5.74 -11.60 -3.37
C SER A 181 4.99 -10.68 -4.33
N ILE A 182 3.70 -10.43 -4.05
CA ILE A 182 2.93 -9.43 -4.80
C ILE A 182 3.55 -8.04 -4.62
N ASN A 183 3.96 -7.67 -3.42
CA ASN A 183 4.64 -6.39 -3.16
C ASN A 183 5.94 -6.25 -3.98
N SER A 184 6.80 -7.28 -4.02
CA SER A 184 8.01 -7.18 -4.85
C SER A 184 7.70 -7.26 -6.34
N TYR A 185 6.62 -7.92 -6.76
CA TYR A 185 6.14 -7.83 -8.15
C TYR A 185 5.75 -6.40 -8.50
N LYS A 186 5.01 -5.69 -7.65
CA LYS A 186 4.65 -4.29 -7.86
C LYS A 186 5.87 -3.36 -7.90
N GLY A 187 6.80 -3.50 -6.94
CA GLY A 187 7.91 -2.55 -6.78
C GLY A 187 9.20 -2.85 -7.56
N THR A 188 9.44 -4.11 -7.96
CA THR A 188 10.69 -4.51 -8.63
C THR A 188 10.51 -5.03 -10.06
N ASN A 189 9.27 -5.19 -10.52
CA ASN A 189 9.02 -5.49 -11.92
C ASN A 189 9.31 -4.23 -12.74
N GLU A 190 10.24 -4.36 -13.69
CA GLU A 190 10.70 -3.30 -14.59
C GLU A 190 9.57 -2.64 -15.40
N ILE A 191 8.41 -3.30 -15.51
CA ILE A 191 7.21 -2.82 -16.19
C ILE A 191 6.29 -2.04 -15.23
N ILE A 192 6.25 -2.38 -13.94
CA ILE A 192 5.28 -1.81 -12.98
C ILE A 192 5.88 -0.68 -12.18
N LEU A 193 7.06 -0.87 -11.57
CA LEU A 193 7.79 0.15 -10.81
C LEU A 193 6.89 1.04 -9.92
N ASP A 194 6.02 0.40 -9.13
CA ASP A 194 5.05 1.05 -8.24
C ASP A 194 3.90 1.85 -8.89
N TYR A 195 3.65 1.73 -10.20
CA TYR A 195 2.39 2.16 -10.82
C TYR A 195 1.26 1.19 -10.48
N SER A 196 0.42 1.57 -9.51
CA SER A 196 -0.64 0.69 -9.01
C SER A 196 -1.77 0.45 -10.00
N ASP A 197 -2.06 1.40 -10.87
CA ASP A 197 -3.05 1.28 -11.95
C ASP A 197 -2.67 0.17 -12.96
N ILE A 198 -1.39 0.08 -13.37
CA ILE A 198 -0.87 -1.03 -14.18
C ILE A 198 -1.05 -2.34 -13.43
N PHE A 199 -0.67 -2.36 -12.16
CA PHE A 199 -0.81 -3.55 -11.32
C PHE A 199 -2.28 -4.00 -11.23
N PHE A 200 -3.22 -3.08 -11.02
CA PHE A 200 -4.64 -3.40 -10.95
C PHE A 200 -5.21 -3.89 -12.27
N ASN A 201 -4.79 -3.32 -13.41
CA ASN A 201 -5.17 -3.83 -14.72
C ASN A 201 -4.62 -5.26 -14.94
N GLN A 202 -3.36 -5.52 -14.61
CA GLN A 202 -2.79 -6.86 -14.72
C GLN A 202 -3.44 -7.85 -13.75
N LEU A 203 -3.82 -7.41 -12.54
CA LEU A 203 -4.56 -8.20 -11.57
C LEU A 203 -5.93 -8.59 -12.13
N LYS A 204 -6.69 -7.62 -12.67
CA LYS A 204 -7.97 -7.86 -13.35
C LYS A 204 -7.82 -8.90 -14.45
N GLN A 205 -6.83 -8.75 -15.32
CA GLN A 205 -6.57 -9.72 -16.39
C GLN A 205 -6.28 -11.13 -15.85
N CYS A 206 -5.49 -11.26 -14.78
CA CYS A 206 -5.23 -12.56 -14.17
C CYS A 206 -6.49 -13.17 -13.52
N LEU A 207 -7.31 -12.36 -12.83
CA LEU A 207 -8.56 -12.81 -12.21
C LEU A 207 -9.61 -13.22 -13.26
N ASP A 208 -9.61 -12.56 -14.43
CA ASP A 208 -10.40 -12.96 -15.61
C ASP A 208 -9.86 -14.22 -16.31
N GLY A 209 -8.79 -14.84 -15.78
CA GLY A 209 -8.20 -16.07 -16.31
C GLY A 209 -7.29 -15.87 -17.53
N LYS A 210 -6.88 -14.63 -17.86
CA LYS A 210 -5.96 -14.39 -18.97
C LYS A 210 -4.56 -14.90 -18.64
N THR A 211 -3.95 -15.55 -19.61
CA THR A 211 -2.58 -16.07 -19.52
C THR A 211 -1.70 -15.51 -20.62
N SER A 212 -0.56 -14.93 -20.25
CA SER A 212 0.49 -14.48 -21.17
C SER A 212 1.85 -14.53 -20.47
N GLU A 213 2.95 -14.45 -21.22
CA GLU A 213 4.29 -14.43 -20.61
C GLU A 213 4.46 -13.19 -19.69
N LYS A 214 3.88 -12.05 -20.05
CA LYS A 214 3.85 -10.83 -19.21
C LYS A 214 3.15 -11.07 -17.85
N LEU A 215 2.06 -11.83 -17.84
CA LEU A 215 1.22 -12.09 -16.65
C LEU A 215 1.64 -13.32 -15.84
N LYS A 216 2.58 -14.14 -16.34
CA LYS A 216 2.94 -15.44 -15.76
C LYS A 216 3.38 -15.36 -14.30
N THR A 217 4.17 -14.35 -13.95
CA THR A 217 4.64 -14.15 -12.57
C THR A 217 3.48 -13.83 -11.63
N LEU A 218 2.61 -12.89 -12.02
CA LEU A 218 1.45 -12.51 -11.21
C LEU A 218 0.46 -13.66 -11.06
N ASN A 219 0.19 -14.40 -12.14
CA ASN A 219 -0.63 -15.62 -12.10
C ASN A 219 -0.10 -16.65 -11.09
N ASN A 220 1.22 -16.85 -11.02
CA ASN A 220 1.82 -17.76 -10.04
C ASN A 220 1.71 -17.23 -8.61
N LEU A 221 1.82 -15.91 -8.41
CA LEU A 221 1.64 -15.27 -7.11
C LEU A 221 0.18 -15.36 -6.63
N ILE A 222 -0.79 -15.14 -7.52
CA ILE A 222 -2.22 -15.30 -7.24
C ILE A 222 -2.51 -16.74 -6.79
N LYS A 223 -1.99 -17.73 -7.53
CA LYS A 223 -2.10 -19.15 -7.13
C LYS A 223 -1.46 -19.45 -5.77
N ALA A 224 -0.29 -18.87 -5.49
CA ALA A 224 0.35 -19.03 -4.18
C ALA A 224 -0.44 -18.39 -3.03
N ASN A 225 -1.24 -17.36 -3.33
CA ASN A 225 -2.11 -16.63 -2.41
C ASN A 225 -3.60 -17.01 -2.56
N ASN A 226 -3.89 -18.27 -2.92
CA ASN A 226 -5.25 -18.79 -3.14
C ASN A 226 -6.16 -18.80 -1.90
N PHE A 227 -5.61 -18.58 -0.71
CA PHE A 227 -6.39 -18.37 0.51
C PHE A 227 -7.22 -17.08 0.45
N TYR A 228 -6.76 -16.09 -0.33
CA TYR A 228 -7.45 -14.82 -0.55
C TYR A 228 -7.99 -14.70 -1.98
N PHE A 229 -7.17 -15.02 -2.99
CA PHE A 229 -7.60 -15.05 -4.39
C PHE A 229 -8.29 -16.38 -4.71
N THR A 230 -9.52 -16.53 -4.23
CA THR A 230 -10.37 -17.67 -4.55
C THR A 230 -10.77 -17.64 -6.03
N LYS A 231 -11.29 -18.78 -6.55
CA LYS A 231 -11.67 -18.91 -7.96
C LYS A 231 -12.70 -17.86 -8.41
N ASP A 232 -13.58 -17.45 -7.50
CA ASP A 232 -14.68 -16.53 -7.80
C ASP A 232 -14.33 -15.08 -7.44
N LYS A 233 -13.10 -14.82 -6.98
CA LYS A 233 -12.63 -13.48 -6.61
C LYS A 233 -12.47 -12.62 -7.87
N THR A 234 -13.20 -11.52 -7.94
CA THR A 234 -13.11 -10.53 -9.02
C THR A 234 -12.28 -9.31 -8.61
N ILE A 235 -11.91 -8.47 -9.59
CA ILE A 235 -11.25 -7.18 -9.28
C ILE A 235 -12.18 -6.25 -8.49
N ALA A 236 -13.50 -6.34 -8.70
CA ALA A 236 -14.47 -5.54 -7.96
C ALA A 236 -14.47 -5.94 -6.47
N ASP A 237 -14.44 -7.25 -6.18
CA ASP A 237 -14.34 -7.73 -4.80
C ASP A 237 -13.02 -7.30 -4.15
N PHE A 238 -11.93 -7.30 -4.92
CA PHE A 238 -10.63 -6.80 -4.44
C PHE A 238 -10.69 -5.30 -4.11
N PHE A 239 -11.32 -4.50 -4.97
CA PHE A 239 -11.47 -3.07 -4.72
C PHE A 239 -12.43 -2.78 -3.56
N GLU A 240 -13.48 -3.57 -3.40
CA GLU A 240 -14.40 -3.44 -2.28
C GLU A 240 -13.70 -3.71 -0.94
N ASP A 241 -12.98 -4.82 -0.84
CA ASP A 241 -12.24 -5.21 0.36
C ASP A 241 -11.29 -4.12 0.87
N PHE A 242 -10.66 -3.38 -0.05
CA PHE A 242 -9.59 -2.41 0.25
C PHE A 242 -9.98 -0.95 0.04
N TYR A 243 -11.27 -0.64 -0.17
CA TYR A 243 -11.77 0.73 -0.40
C TYR A 243 -11.12 1.41 -1.62
N LEU A 244 -10.96 0.69 -2.72
CA LEU A 244 -10.28 1.15 -3.95
C LEU A 244 -11.26 1.42 -5.11
N GLN A 245 -12.54 1.67 -4.83
CA GLN A 245 -13.55 1.84 -5.89
C GLN A 245 -13.19 2.97 -6.87
N ASP A 246 -12.58 4.06 -6.37
CA ASP A 246 -12.15 5.19 -7.20
C ASP A 246 -10.98 4.86 -8.14
N TYR A 247 -10.28 3.73 -7.94
CA TYR A 247 -9.24 3.25 -8.84
C TYR A 247 -9.82 2.49 -10.04
N ASN A 248 -11.12 2.15 -10.05
CA ASN A 248 -11.75 1.43 -11.16
C ASN A 248 -11.97 2.29 -12.41
N THR A 249 -11.92 3.62 -12.27
CA THR A 249 -12.17 4.57 -13.36
C THR A 249 -10.90 5.11 -14.01
N TYR A 250 -9.73 4.73 -13.49
CA TYR A 250 -8.44 5.27 -13.93
C TYR A 250 -7.62 4.19 -14.64
N GLU A 251 -7.52 4.28 -15.95
CA GLU A 251 -6.64 3.44 -16.76
C GLU A 251 -5.54 4.33 -17.34
N LEU A 252 -4.27 4.15 -16.92
CA LEU A 252 -3.15 4.66 -17.70
C LEU A 252 -3.00 3.77 -18.94
N GLU A 253 -2.93 4.39 -20.12
CA GLU A 253 -2.55 3.67 -21.32
C GLU A 253 -1.07 3.26 -21.22
N GLU A 254 -0.73 2.05 -21.69
CA GLU A 254 0.64 1.50 -21.61
C GLU A 254 1.71 2.37 -22.32
N GLU A 255 1.29 3.34 -23.12
CA GLU A 255 2.18 4.19 -23.92
C GLU A 255 2.78 5.37 -23.12
N HIS A 256 2.30 5.64 -21.90
CA HIS A 256 2.76 6.74 -21.05
C HIS A 256 3.88 6.37 -20.05
N TYR A 257 4.56 5.23 -20.24
CA TYR A 257 5.67 4.83 -19.37
C TYR A 257 6.96 5.57 -19.71
N TYR A 258 7.07 6.82 -19.24
CA TYR A 258 8.19 7.70 -19.55
C TYR A 258 9.55 7.27 -18.92
N HIS A 259 9.55 6.29 -18.02
CA HIS A 259 10.74 5.87 -17.26
C HIS A 259 11.81 5.13 -18.04
N TRP A 260 11.52 4.80 -19.30
CA TRP A 260 12.39 4.07 -20.20
C TRP A 260 12.83 4.86 -21.41
N TYR A 261 12.68 6.18 -21.45
CA TYR A 261 13.24 6.96 -22.56
C TYR A 261 14.71 7.30 -22.27
N PRO A 262 15.71 6.55 -22.80
CA PRO A 262 17.11 6.99 -22.79
C PRO A 262 17.30 8.36 -23.45
N ASN A 263 16.30 8.80 -24.23
CA ASN A 263 16.24 10.10 -24.89
C ASN A 263 15.48 11.17 -24.10
N LEU A 264 14.97 10.88 -22.90
CA LEU A 264 14.25 11.86 -22.07
C LEU A 264 15.15 13.08 -21.77
N PHE A 265 16.47 12.91 -21.74
CA PHE A 265 17.41 14.02 -21.55
C PHE A 265 17.72 14.83 -22.82
N ASN A 266 17.39 14.31 -24.00
CA ASN A 266 17.82 14.87 -25.30
C ASN A 266 16.66 15.36 -26.17
N ASN A 267 15.40 15.21 -25.74
CA ASN A 267 14.23 15.58 -26.52
C ASN A 267 13.26 16.42 -25.67
N CYS A 268 13.10 17.70 -26.02
CA CYS A 268 12.26 18.66 -25.29
C CYS A 268 10.77 18.24 -25.27
N ASP A 269 10.25 17.65 -26.35
CA ASP A 269 8.85 17.21 -26.42
C ASP A 269 8.58 16.05 -25.46
N ILE A 270 9.53 15.12 -25.34
CA ILE A 270 9.45 14.00 -24.38
C ILE A 270 9.53 14.51 -22.95
N GLN A 271 10.40 15.51 -22.68
CA GLN A 271 10.49 16.12 -21.35
C GLN A 271 9.20 16.81 -20.95
N GLN A 272 8.62 17.62 -21.84
CA GLN A 272 7.37 18.31 -21.56
C GLN A 272 6.22 17.32 -21.38
N SER A 273 6.18 16.25 -22.19
CA SER A 273 5.20 15.17 -22.02
C SER A 273 5.32 14.49 -20.66
N TYR A 274 6.54 14.23 -20.20
CA TYR A 274 6.79 13.68 -18.87
C TYR A 274 6.41 14.64 -17.73
N VAL A 275 6.67 15.95 -17.90
CA VAL A 275 6.21 16.98 -16.95
C VAL A 275 4.70 16.93 -16.83
N ASN A 276 3.98 17.01 -17.96
CA ASN A 276 2.52 16.97 -18.00
C ASN A 276 1.97 15.69 -17.35
N PHE A 277 2.55 14.54 -17.70
CA PHE A 277 2.20 13.24 -17.09
C PHE A 277 2.40 13.25 -15.57
N SER A 278 3.55 13.75 -15.09
CA SER A 278 3.84 13.81 -13.65
C SER A 278 2.84 14.70 -12.92
N LEU A 279 2.45 15.82 -13.52
CA LEU A 279 1.44 16.73 -12.98
C LEU A 279 0.07 16.06 -12.87
N GLU A 280 -0.35 15.37 -13.92
CA GLU A 280 -1.59 14.61 -13.94
C GLU A 280 -1.57 13.48 -12.90
N TYR A 281 -0.50 12.68 -12.87
CA TYR A 281 -0.33 11.60 -11.90
C TYR A 281 -0.43 12.12 -10.47
N ILE A 282 0.31 13.18 -10.12
CA ILE A 282 0.26 13.76 -8.76
C ILE A 282 -1.14 14.26 -8.45
N THR A 283 -1.77 14.98 -9.37
CA THR A 283 -3.13 15.51 -9.18
C THR A 283 -4.12 14.39 -8.90
N ASN A 284 -4.07 13.31 -9.69
CA ASN A 284 -4.97 12.17 -9.57
C ASN A 284 -4.68 11.36 -8.31
N ALA A 285 -3.42 11.05 -8.03
CA ALA A 285 -3.02 10.33 -6.82
C ALA A 285 -3.45 11.08 -5.55
N LYS A 286 -3.26 12.41 -5.48
CA LYS A 286 -3.71 13.23 -4.34
C LYS A 286 -5.22 13.10 -4.11
N LYS A 287 -6.01 13.22 -5.18
CA LYS A 287 -7.48 13.08 -5.10
C LYS A 287 -7.89 11.69 -4.60
N LEU A 288 -7.31 10.63 -5.16
CA LEU A 288 -7.59 9.25 -4.78
C LEU A 288 -7.23 8.97 -3.31
N ILE A 289 -6.05 9.45 -2.87
CA ILE A 289 -5.60 9.30 -1.49
C ILE A 289 -6.53 10.04 -0.53
N GLU A 290 -6.94 11.27 -0.84
CA GLU A 290 -7.82 12.05 0.03
C GLU A 290 -9.22 11.42 0.12
N ALA A 291 -9.82 11.05 -1.02
CA ALA A 291 -11.11 10.38 -1.06
C ALA A 291 -11.10 9.08 -0.25
N ARG A 292 -10.09 8.23 -0.46
CA ARG A 292 -9.95 6.97 0.28
C ARG A 292 -9.67 7.20 1.77
N SER A 293 -8.86 8.19 2.13
CA SER A 293 -8.64 8.56 3.54
C SER A 293 -9.95 8.89 4.25
N VAL A 294 -10.85 9.66 3.61
CA VAL A 294 -12.18 9.99 4.17
C VAL A 294 -13.00 8.72 4.40
N LEU A 295 -13.03 7.80 3.42
CA LEU A 295 -13.77 6.53 3.55
C LEU A 295 -13.25 5.69 4.72
N LEU A 296 -11.93 5.52 4.80
CA LEU A 296 -11.29 4.72 5.85
C LEU A 296 -11.52 5.33 7.24
N VAL A 297 -11.38 6.65 7.38
CA VAL A 297 -11.61 7.34 8.67
C VAL A 297 -13.08 7.26 9.09
N ASN A 298 -14.02 7.45 8.17
CA ASN A 298 -15.45 7.32 8.46
C ASN A 298 -15.83 5.90 8.89
N HIS A 299 -15.18 4.87 8.33
CA HIS A 299 -15.39 3.50 8.80
C HIS A 299 -14.73 3.28 10.16
N LEU A 300 -13.49 3.73 10.33
CA LEU A 300 -12.76 3.62 11.59
C LEU A 300 -13.51 4.25 12.76
N GLN A 301 -14.14 5.41 12.55
CA GLN A 301 -15.01 6.07 13.54
C GLN A 301 -16.14 5.19 14.05
N LYS A 302 -16.73 4.34 13.20
CA LYS A 302 -17.80 3.42 13.59
C LYS A 302 -17.27 2.22 14.37
N LEU A 303 -16.00 1.90 14.19
CA LEU A 303 -15.34 0.75 14.79
C LEU A 303 -14.76 1.06 16.16
N LEU A 304 -14.36 2.31 16.43
CA LEU A 304 -13.83 2.76 17.72
C LEU A 304 -14.94 2.84 18.77
#